data_AF-A0A7V9USR1-F1
#
_entry.id   AF-A0A7V9USR1-F1
#
_cell.length_a   1.000
_cell.length_b   1.000
_cell.length_c   1.000
_cell.angle_alpha   90.00
_cell.angle_beta   90.00
_cell.angle_gamma   90.00
#
_symmetry.space_group_name_H-M   'P 1'
#
loop_
_entity.id
_entity.type
_entity.pdbx_description
1 polymer ?
#
loop_
_entity_poly.entity_id
_entity_poly.type
_entity_poly.pdbx_seq_one_letter_code
_entity_poly.pdbx_strand_id
1 'polypeptide(L)' 'MGRMLDLPNELKVAEEFWDLLGGAGAYNDLLDIFERIGIELRAEIDEYFAKFNLK' A
#
# COMPACT_ATOMS: atom_id res chain seq x y z
N MET A 1 2.37 -9.78 -3.72
CA MET A 1 2.47 -9.20 -2.37
C MET A 1 1.07 -8.73 -2.01
N GLY A 2 0.26 -9.55 -1.34
CA GLY A 2 -1.18 -9.29 -1.17
C GLY A 2 -1.78 -9.98 0.04
N ARG A 3 -0.94 -10.26 1.05
CA ARG A 3 -1.28 -11.05 2.24
C ARG A 3 -1.25 -10.24 3.53
N MET A 4 -1.29 -8.91 3.44
CA MET A 4 -1.15 -8.00 4.60
C MET A 4 -2.43 -7.21 4.92
N LEU A 5 -3.52 -7.42 4.18
CA LEU A 5 -4.80 -6.71 4.41
C LEU A 5 -5.98 -7.65 4.70
N ASP A 6 -5.75 -8.96 4.88
CA ASP A 6 -6.79 -10.00 4.92
C ASP A 6 -7.53 -10.15 6.27
N LEU A 7 -7.69 -9.08 7.07
CA LEU A 7 -8.72 -9.08 8.12
C LEU A 7 -9.95 -8.29 7.64
N PRO A 8 -11.11 -8.94 7.43
CA PRO A 8 -12.33 -8.29 6.94
C PRO A 8 -12.81 -7.08 7.75
N ASN A 9 -12.41 -7.02 9.02
CA ASN A 9 -12.75 -5.92 9.92
C ASN A 9 -11.72 -4.79 9.93
N GLU A 10 -10.44 -5.07 9.64
CA GLU A 10 -9.39 -4.04 9.54
C GLU A 10 -9.51 -3.24 8.24
N LEU A 11 -9.87 -3.90 7.13
CA LEU A 11 -10.14 -3.25 5.84
C LEU A 11 -11.28 -2.23 5.93
N LYS A 12 -12.37 -2.56 6.63
CA LYS A 12 -13.51 -1.64 6.85
C LYS A 12 -13.11 -0.41 7.64
N VAL A 13 -12.33 -0.59 8.72
CA VAL A 13 -11.81 0.52 9.51
C VAL A 13 -10.87 1.38 8.68
N ALA A 14 -10.03 0.78 7.83
CA ALA A 14 -9.14 1.53 6.95
C ALA A 14 -9.91 2.37 5.92
N GLU A 15 -10.90 1.80 5.26
CA GLU A 15 -11.75 2.52 4.30
C GLU A 15 -12.50 3.69 4.96
N GLU A 16 -13.24 3.41 6.03
CA GLU A 16 -14.02 4.45 6.74
C GLU A 16 -13.12 5.55 7.33
N PHE A 17 -11.92 5.20 7.78
CA PHE A 17 -10.95 6.17 8.32
C PHE A 17 -10.41 7.10 7.23
N TRP A 18 -9.99 6.55 6.09
CA TRP A 18 -9.41 7.35 5.01
C TRP A 18 -10.47 8.14 4.25
N ASP A 19 -11.67 7.59 4.09
CA ASP A 19 -12.81 8.32 3.51
C ASP A 19 -13.32 9.44 4.45
N LEU A 20 -13.18 9.27 5.77
CA LEU A 20 -13.46 10.34 6.74
C LEU A 20 -12.47 11.51 6.60
N LEU A 21 -11.19 11.24 6.32
CA LEU A 21 -10.14 12.26 6.20
C LEU A 21 -10.10 12.92 4.81
N GLY A 22 -10.29 12.14 3.74
CA GLY A 22 -10.12 12.55 2.35
C GLY A 22 -11.40 12.72 1.55
N GLY A 23 -12.55 12.34 2.11
CA GLY A 23 -13.82 12.26 1.39
C GLY A 23 -14.07 10.87 0.78
N ALA A 24 -15.30 10.63 0.33
CA ALA A 24 -15.72 9.33 -0.18
C ALA A 24 -14.85 8.86 -1.35
N GLY A 25 -14.33 7.63 -1.26
CA GLY A 25 -13.47 7.02 -2.27
C GLY A 25 -11.98 7.31 -2.12
N ALA A 26 -11.57 8.16 -1.18
CA ALA A 26 -10.16 8.48 -0.94
C ALA A 26 -9.34 7.24 -0.58
N TYR A 27 -9.93 6.26 0.10
CA TYR A 27 -9.26 4.99 0.37
C TYR A 27 -8.89 4.23 -0.91
N ASN A 28 -9.81 4.16 -1.88
CA ASN A 28 -9.58 3.47 -3.14
C ASN A 28 -8.58 4.24 -4.01
N ASP A 29 -8.66 5.56 -4.05
CA ASP A 29 -7.68 6.41 -4.75
C ASP A 29 -6.27 6.21 -4.17
N LEU A 30 -6.14 6.09 -2.85
CA LEU A 30 -4.87 5.78 -2.20
C LEU A 30 -4.35 4.41 -2.62
N LEU A 31 -5.19 3.37 -2.60
CA LEU A 31 -4.80 2.02 -3.02
C LEU A 31 -4.29 2.01 -4.47
N ASP A 32 -4.99 2.68 -5.38
CA ASP A 32 -4.60 2.79 -6.79
C ASP A 32 -3.24 3.51 -6.95
N ILE A 33 -3.01 4.59 -6.20
CA ILE A 33 -1.73 5.31 -6.19
C ILE A 33 -0.62 4.41 -5.64
N PHE A 34 -0.84 3.73 -4.53
CA PHE A 34 0.14 2.82 -3.92
C PHE A 34 0.50 1.66 -4.84
N GLU A 35 -0.46 1.09 -5.56
CA GLU A 35 -0.19 0.03 -6.53
C GLU A 35 0.69 0.53 -7.67
N ARG A 36 0.30 1.66 -8.29
CA ARG A 36 1.02 2.24 -9.43
C ARG A 36 2.44 2.64 -9.06
N ILE A 37 2.60 3.42 -8.00
CA ILE A 37 3.90 3.88 -7.51
C ILE A 37 4.72 2.69 -6.99
N GLY A 38 4.08 1.69 -6.38
CA GLY A 38 4.75 0.48 -5.92
C GLY A 38 5.38 -0.34 -7.03
N ILE A 39 4.77 -0.36 -8.22
CA ILE A 39 5.35 -0.98 -9.42
C ILE A 39 6.55 -0.17 -9.93
N GLU A 40 6.41 1.16 -10.01
CA GLU A 40 7.47 2.04 -10.50
C GLU A 40 8.71 2.04 -9.59
N LEU A 41 8.51 2.15 -8.27
CA LEU A 41 9.59 2.13 -7.28
C LEU A 41 10.14 0.73 -7.00
N ARG A 42 9.56 -0.32 -7.59
CA ARG A 42 9.96 -1.71 -7.31
C ARG A 42 11.45 -1.93 -7.54
N ALA A 43 11.97 -1.40 -8.65
CA ALA A 43 13.38 -1.54 -9.00
C ALA A 43 14.30 -0.81 -8.00
N GLU A 44 13.92 0.39 -7.56
CA GLU A 44 14.69 1.16 -6.56
C GLU A 44 14.68 0.49 -5.19
N ILE A 45 13.53 -0.04 -4.79
CA ILE A 45 13.37 -0.81 -3.55
C ILE A 45 14.23 -2.07 -3.63
N ASP A 46 14.14 -2.85 -4.71
CA ASP A 46 14.93 -4.06 -4.88
C ASP A 46 16.44 -3.76 -4.89
N GLU A 47 16.89 -2.65 -5.51
CA GLU A 47 18.29 -2.19 -5.46
C GLU A 47 18.74 -1.78 -4.05
N TYR A 48 17.90 -1.04 -3.32
CA TYR A 48 18.18 -0.65 -1.95
C TYR A 48 18.31 -1.87 -1.03
N PHE A 49 17.38 -2.82 -1.12
CA PHE A 49 17.38 -4.03 -0.30
C PHE A 49 18.46 -5.04 -0.72
N ALA A 50 18.94 -5.01 -1.96
CA ALA A 50 20.08 -5.82 -2.40
C ALA A 50 21.34 -5.55 -1.56
N LYS A 51 21.51 -4.32 -1.04
CA LYS A 51 22.64 -3.93 -0.17
C LYS A 51 22.62 -4.61 1.19
N PHE A 52 21.45 -5.02 1.65
CA PHE A 52 21.26 -5.74 2.92
C PHE A 52 21.24 -7.27 2.74
N ASN A 53 21.36 -7.76 1.50
CA ASN A 53 21.48 -9.18 1.18
C ASN A 53 22.93 -9.70 1.23
N LEU A 54 23.86 -8.89 1.71
CA LEU A 54 25.26 -9.28 1.95
C LEU A 54 25.34 -10.04 3.29
N LYS A 55 25.70 -11.33 3.19
CA LYS A 55 25.96 -12.24 4.32
C LYS A 55 27.00 -11.71 5.29
#